data_AF-A0A7C6YY46-F1
#
_entry.id   AF-A0A7C6YY46-F1
#
_cell.length_a   1.000
_cell.length_b   1.000
_cell.length_c   1.000
_cell.angle_alpha   90.00
_cell.angle_beta   90.00
_cell.angle_gamma   90.00
#
_symmetry.space_group_name_H-M   'P 1'
#
loop_
_entity.id
_entity.type
_entity.pdbx_description
1 polymer ?
#
loop_
_entity_poly.entity_id
_entity_poly.type
_entity_poly.pdbx_seq_one_letter_code
_entity_poly.pdbx_strand_id
1 'polypeptide(L)' 'MDLSLELERVKLQIQASFERLAKEGKISEDDLNDVYKLVEEMDNISEDEFQSRLSDLKKRFGLDDM' A
#
# COMPACT_ATOMS: atom_id res chain seq x y z
N MET A 1 -17.31 15.52 6.79
CA MET A 1 -16.37 15.11 5.71
C MET A 1 -16.96 13.88 5.07
N ASP A 2 -16.84 13.76 3.76
CA ASP A 2 -17.30 12.57 3.05
C ASP A 2 -16.27 11.46 3.27
N LEU A 3 -16.66 10.39 3.95
CA LEU A 3 -15.79 9.27 4.32
C LEU A 3 -15.13 8.65 3.07
N SER A 4 -15.85 8.66 1.94
CA SER A 4 -15.35 8.12 0.67
C SER A 4 -14.19 8.95 0.11
N LEU A 5 -14.27 10.29 0.20
CA LEU A 5 -13.20 11.19 -0.24
C LEU A 5 -11.96 11.08 0.64
N GLU A 6 -12.14 10.83 1.93
CA GLU A 6 -11.03 10.62 2.87
C GLU A 6 -10.31 9.30 2.57
N LEU A 7 -11.08 8.24 2.32
CA LEU A 7 -10.54 6.93 1.94
C LEU A 7 -9.74 7.00 0.63
N GLU A 8 -10.29 7.63 -0.40
CA GLU A 8 -9.59 7.83 -1.68
C GLU A 8 -8.30 8.64 -1.53
N ARG A 9 -8.30 9.67 -0.67
CA ARG A 9 -7.08 10.42 -0.36
C ARG A 9 -6.01 9.52 0.28
N VAL A 10 -6.40 8.64 1.20
CA VAL A 10 -5.47 7.69 1.85
C VAL A 10 -4.90 6.71 0.83
N LYS A 11 -5.74 6.15 -0.04
CA LYS A 11 -5.31 5.26 -1.14
C LYS A 11 -4.23 5.93 -2.01
N LEU A 12 -4.47 7.16 -2.44
CA LEU A 12 -3.52 7.94 -3.23
C LEU A 12 -2.20 8.20 -2.49
N GLN A 13 -2.26 8.48 -1.19
CA GLN A 13 -1.06 8.70 -0.37
C GLN A 13 -0.21 7.44 -0.23
N ILE A 14 -0.85 6.28 -0.07
CA ILE A 14 -0.18 4.98 -0.02
C ILE A 14 0.51 4.73 -1.36
N GLN A 15 -0.22 4.81 -2.47
CA GLN A 15 0.31 4.63 -3.82
C GLN A 15 1.50 5.54 -4.10
N ALA A 16 1.37 6.85 -3.86
CA ALA A 16 2.45 7.82 -4.07
C ALA A 16 3.69 7.57 -3.18
N SER A 17 3.51 6.92 -2.03
CA SER A 17 4.64 6.58 -1.16
C SER A 17 5.41 5.37 -1.69
N PHE A 18 4.71 4.34 -2.15
CA PHE A 18 5.34 3.17 -2.76
C PHE A 18 5.91 3.47 -4.16
N GLU A 19 5.31 4.35 -4.95
CA GLU A 19 5.88 4.83 -6.22
C GLU A 19 7.24 5.51 -6.02
N ARG A 20 7.39 6.29 -4.93
CA ARG A 20 8.68 6.90 -4.59
C ARG A 20 9.72 5.83 -4.25
N LEU A 21 9.34 4.81 -3.49
CA LEU A 21 10.23 3.68 -3.19
C LEU A 21 10.65 2.94 -4.46
N ALA A 22 9.74 2.73 -5.40
CA ALA A 22 10.04 2.10 -6.69
C ALA A 22 11.00 2.97 -7.52
N LYS A 23 10.75 4.28 -7.60
CA LYS A 23 11.64 5.24 -8.29
C LYS A 23 13.04 5.30 -7.67
N GLU A 24 13.14 5.10 -6.36
CA GLU A 24 14.41 5.02 -5.62
C GLU A 24 15.09 3.64 -5.76
N GLY A 25 14.46 2.68 -6.44
CA GLY A 25 14.98 1.31 -6.60
C GLY A 25 14.92 0.48 -5.31
N LYS A 26 14.12 0.89 -4.32
CA LYS A 26 13.95 0.18 -3.04
C LYS A 26 12.97 -0.98 -3.13
N ILE A 27 12.05 -0.95 -4.08
CA ILE A 27 11.13 -2.04 -4.40
C ILE A 27 11.09 -2.23 -5.92
N SER A 28 10.66 -3.42 -6.38
CA SER A 28 10.47 -3.68 -7.81
C SER A 28 9.14 -3.09 -8.33
N GLU A 29 8.98 -3.06 -9.67
CA GLU A 29 7.69 -2.72 -10.28
C GLU A 29 6.60 -3.76 -9.94
N ASP A 30 6.97 -5.03 -9.81
CA ASP A 30 6.04 -6.09 -9.40
C ASP A 30 5.55 -5.88 -7.96
N ASP A 31 6.44 -5.44 -7.08
CA ASP A 31 6.11 -5.08 -5.69
C ASP A 31 5.15 -3.87 -5.63
N LEU A 32 5.36 -2.87 -6.48
CA LEU A 32 4.46 -1.73 -6.60
C LEU A 32 3.07 -2.16 -7.11
N ASN A 33 3.01 -3.09 -8.07
CA ASN A 33 1.76 -3.66 -8.55
C ASN A 33 0.99 -4.42 -7.47
N ASP A 34 1.67 -5.12 -6.56
CA ASP A 34 1.03 -5.77 -5.42
C ASP A 34 0.42 -4.75 -4.45
N VAL A 35 1.08 -3.61 -4.23
CA VAL A 35 0.52 -2.49 -3.44
C VAL A 35 -0.72 -1.91 -4.12
N TYR A 36 -0.71 -1.69 -5.44
CA TYR A 36 -1.88 -1.19 -6.15
C TYR A 36 -3.10 -2.10 -5.95
N LYS A 37 -2.91 -3.42 -6.10
CA LYS A 37 -3.97 -4.41 -5.86
C LYS A 37 -4.51 -4.34 -4.43
N LEU A 38 -3.62 -4.27 -3.44
CA LEU A 38 -4.03 -4.18 -2.04
C LEU A 38 -4.86 -2.92 -1.76
N VAL A 39 -4.48 -1.78 -2.35
CA VAL A 39 -5.19 -0.51 -2.20
C VAL A 39 -6.54 -0.51 -2.92
N GLU A 40 -6.66 -1.17 -4.08
CA GLU A 40 -7.94 -1.38 -4.76
C GLU A 40 -8.89 -2.29 -3.96
N GLU A 41 -8.35 -3.31 -3.30
CA GLU A 41 -9.13 -4.24 -2.47
C GLU A 41 -9.54 -3.65 -1.11
N MET A 42 -9.01 -2.48 -0.72
CA MET A 42 -9.18 -1.87 0.60
C MET A 42 -10.66 -1.62 0.98
N ASP A 43 -11.54 -1.40 0.00
CA ASP A 43 -12.98 -1.21 0.25
C ASP A 43 -13.72 -2.54 0.48
N ASN A 44 -13.11 -3.65 0.10
CA ASN A 44 -13.71 -4.98 0.05
C ASN A 44 -13.15 -5.93 1.12
N ILE A 45 -12.09 -5.54 1.82
CA ILE A 45 -11.45 -6.32 2.88
C ILE A 45 -11.55 -5.60 4.23
N SER A 46 -11.45 -6.37 5.32
CA SER A 46 -11.43 -5.78 6.66
C SER A 46 -10.12 -5.03 6.92
N GLU A 47 -10.15 -4.12 7.90
CA GLU A 47 -8.94 -3.42 8.37
C GLU A 47 -7.85 -4.41 8.81
N ASP A 48 -8.21 -5.44 9.57
CA ASP A 48 -7.28 -6.47 10.05
C ASP A 48 -6.61 -7.22 8.88
N GLU A 49 -7.37 -7.56 7.84
CA GLU A 49 -6.85 -8.25 6.66
C GLU A 49 -5.95 -7.33 5.82
N PHE A 50 -6.34 -6.06 5.65
CA PHE A 50 -5.51 -5.07 4.99
C PHE A 50 -4.18 -4.87 5.73
N GLN A 51 -4.22 -4.73 7.06
CA GLN A 51 -3.01 -4.58 7.88
C GLN A 51 -2.10 -5.79 7.79
N SER A 52 -2.66 -7.01 7.81
CA SER A 52 -1.88 -8.25 7.66
C SER A 52 -1.16 -8.28 6.31
N ARG A 53 -1.89 -8.06 5.22
CA ARG A 53 -1.32 -8.07 3.86
C ARG A 53 -0.29 -6.95 3.67
N LEU A 54 -0.54 -5.76 4.22
CA LEU A 54 0.42 -4.65 4.19
C LEU A 54 1.69 -4.98 4.98
N SER A 55 1.58 -5.65 6.12
CA SER A 55 2.75 -6.11 6.89
C SER A 55 3.56 -7.14 6.11
N ASP A 56 2.90 -8.09 5.44
CA ASP A 56 3.57 -9.08 4.59
C ASP A 56 4.32 -8.42 3.41
N LEU A 57 3.72 -7.40 2.80
CA LEU A 57 4.39 -6.58 1.77
C LEU A 57 5.61 -5.85 2.34
N LYS A 58 5.48 -5.16 3.49
CA LYS A 58 6.60 -4.47 4.14
C LYS A 58 7.76 -5.42 4.45
N LYS A 59 7.48 -6.64 4.93
CA LYS A 59 8.48 -7.69 5.15
C LYS A 59 9.18 -8.11 3.88
N ARG A 60 8.41 -8.37 2.82
CA ARG A 60 8.96 -8.69 1.49
C ARG A 60 9.89 -7.60 0.97
N PHE A 61 9.58 -6.35 1.27
CA PHE A 61 10.36 -5.18 0.83
C PHE A 61 11.56 -4.87 1.74
N GLY A 62 11.73 -5.59 2.85
CA GLY A 62 12.78 -5.28 3.84
C GLY A 62 12.57 -3.95 4.57
N LEU A 63 11.31 -3.49 4.69
CA LEU A 63 10.93 -2.25 5.37
C LEU A 63 10.56 -2.44 6.85
N ASP A 64 10.83 -3.62 7.42
CA ASP A 64 10.45 -4.01 8.80
C ASP A 64 11.37 -3.40 9.90
N ASP A 65 12.48 -2.75 9.51
CA ASP A 65 13.53 -2.21 10.40
C ASP A 65 13.62 -0.66 10.45
N MET A 66 12.53 0.08 10.19
CA MET A 66 12.47 1.56 10.40
C MET A 66 11.49 1.98 11.49
#